data_AF-A0A9Q1A4Z4-F1
#
_entry.id   AF-A0A9Q1A4Z4-F1
#
_cell.length_a   1.000
_cell.length_b   1.000
_cell.length_c   1.000
_cell.angle_alpha   90.00
_cell.angle_beta   90.00
_cell.angle_gamma   90.00
#
_symmetry.space_group_name_H-M   'P 1'
#
loop_
_entity.id
_entity.type
_entity.pdbx_description
1 polymer ?
#
loop_
_entity_poly.entity_id
_entity_poly.type
_entity_poly.pdbx_seq_one_letter_code
_entity_poly.pdbx_strand_id
1 'polypeptide(L)'
;MLICCMLFISEARNCAALDLIERAARIDPESVIVNKFEDRVYNRIRFTIVSYVVADSTGSPIYSPLHQTVLAIVEAAYGAINLELHSGAHPRLGVVDDIAFHPLAEASLDEAAWLAKAVAADIGSRPNRQGPGHDQA
;
A
#
# COMPACT_ATOMS: atom_id res chain seq x y z
N MET A 1 -5.73 10.49 17.11
CA MET A 1 -6.58 10.02 16.00
C MET A 1 -5.80 8.97 15.23
N LEU A 2 -6.42 7.85 14.86
CA LEU A 2 -5.74 6.74 14.17
C LEU A 2 -6.41 6.47 12.82
N ILE A 3 -5.63 6.11 11.81
CA ILE A 3 -6.12 5.62 10.53
C ILE A 3 -5.59 4.21 10.30
N CYS A 4 -6.43 3.35 9.76
CA CYS A 4 -6.07 2.03 9.27
C CYS A 4 -6.02 2.04 7.75
N CYS A 5 -4.91 1.60 7.16
CA CYS A 5 -4.78 1.31 5.75
C CYS A 5 -4.89 -0.20 5.53
N MET A 6 -5.79 -0.61 4.64
CA MET A 6 -5.82 -1.95 4.07
C MET A 6 -5.27 -1.91 2.66
N LEU A 7 -4.15 -2.61 2.44
CA LEU A 7 -3.50 -2.70 1.13
C LEU A 7 -3.63 -4.11 0.58
N PHE A 8 -4.08 -4.25 -0.65
CA PHE A 8 -4.20 -5.53 -1.33
C PHE A 8 -3.23 -5.64 -2.51
N ILE A 9 -2.40 -6.67 -2.49
CA ILE A 9 -1.36 -6.90 -3.49
C ILE A 9 -1.57 -8.26 -4.13
N SER A 10 -1.50 -8.30 -5.46
CA SER A 10 -1.63 -9.50 -6.29
C SER A 10 -0.36 -10.36 -6.24
N GLU A 11 -0.01 -10.88 -5.06
CA GLU A 11 1.07 -11.85 -4.85
C GLU A 11 0.91 -12.49 -3.45
N ALA A 12 1.11 -13.81 -3.34
CA ALA A 12 1.15 -14.53 -2.05
C ALA A 12 2.05 -15.78 -2.07
N ARG A 13 2.86 -15.96 -3.11
CA ARG A 13 3.63 -17.17 -3.38
C ARG A 13 5.13 -16.87 -3.55
N ASN A 14 5.49 -15.74 -4.15
CA ASN A 14 6.88 -15.32 -4.31
C ASN A 14 7.43 -14.70 -3.02
N CYS A 15 8.09 -15.52 -2.19
CA CYS A 15 8.64 -15.07 -0.90
C CYS A 15 9.61 -13.89 -1.03
N ALA A 16 10.46 -13.86 -2.07
CA ALA A 16 11.42 -12.76 -2.24
C ALA A 16 10.73 -11.41 -2.50
N ALA A 17 9.66 -11.41 -3.30
CA ALA A 17 8.85 -10.22 -3.53
C ALA A 17 8.11 -9.80 -2.24
N LEU A 18 7.50 -10.75 -1.54
CA LEU A 18 6.80 -10.47 -0.28
C LEU A 18 7.74 -9.91 0.80
N ASP A 19 8.97 -10.41 0.89
CA ASP A 19 9.98 -9.91 1.83
C ASP A 19 10.39 -8.47 1.53
N LEU A 20 10.51 -8.09 0.25
CA LEU A 20 10.78 -6.70 -0.16
C LEU A 20 9.63 -5.77 0.25
N ILE A 21 8.40 -6.20 -0.01
CA ILE A 21 7.18 -5.46 0.29
C ILE A 21 7.00 -5.30 1.81
N GLU A 22 7.20 -6.35 2.59
CA GLU A 22 7.07 -6.30 4.05
C GLU A 22 8.17 -5.43 4.69
N ARG A 23 9.40 -5.45 4.14
CA ARG A 23 10.45 -4.51 4.57
C ARG A 23 10.06 -3.07 4.30
N ALA A 24 9.49 -2.77 3.12
CA ALA A 24 9.02 -1.43 2.80
C ALA A 24 7.91 -0.96 3.76
N ALA A 25 6.99 -1.86 4.13
CA ALA A 25 5.95 -1.59 5.11
C ALA A 25 6.46 -1.30 6.53
N ARG A 26 7.72 -1.68 6.83
CA ARG A 26 8.36 -1.51 8.15
C ARG A 26 9.42 -0.40 8.17
N ILE A 27 9.56 0.39 7.09
CA ILE A 27 10.53 1.50 7.04
C ILE A 27 10.23 2.53 8.14
N ASP A 28 8.96 2.84 8.35
CA ASP A 28 8.52 3.78 9.37
C ASP A 28 8.01 3.04 10.61
N PRO A 29 8.68 3.14 11.78
CA PRO A 29 8.26 2.47 13.00
C PRO A 29 6.90 2.97 13.53
N GLU A 30 6.43 4.14 13.09
CA GLU A 30 5.14 4.69 13.46
C GLU A 30 3.99 4.12 12.62
N SER A 31 4.29 3.40 11.53
CA SER A 31 3.32 2.66 10.72
C SER A 31 3.35 1.16 11.08
N VAL A 32 2.40 0.73 11.91
CA VAL A 32 2.42 -0.62 12.49
C VAL A 32 1.58 -1.59 11.66
N ILE A 33 2.20 -2.65 11.15
CA ILE A 33 1.46 -3.78 10.57
C ILE A 33 0.75 -4.53 11.70
N VAL A 34 -0.57 -4.37 11.79
CA VAL A 34 -1.40 -5.03 12.81
C VAL A 34 -1.92 -6.39 12.35
N ASN A 35 -1.98 -6.61 11.03
CA ASN A 35 -2.36 -7.89 10.46
C ASN A 35 -1.75 -8.08 9.06
N LYS A 36 -1.41 -9.33 8.75
CA LYS A 36 -0.98 -9.78 7.43
C LYS A 36 -1.79 -11.03 7.09
N PHE A 37 -2.57 -10.96 6.02
CA PHE A 37 -3.40 -12.07 5.57
C PHE A 37 -2.91 -12.54 4.20
N GLU A 38 -2.44 -13.77 4.14
CA GLU A 38 -1.88 -14.39 2.93
C GLU A 38 -2.82 -15.47 2.40
N ASP A 39 -3.32 -15.30 1.17
CA ASP A 39 -4.13 -16.30 0.50
C ASP A 39 -3.41 -16.82 -0.75
N ARG A 40 -2.86 -18.03 -0.64
CA ARG A 40 -2.11 -18.67 -1.73
C ARG A 40 -3.01 -19.16 -2.85
N VAL A 41 -4.30 -19.44 -2.61
CA VAL A 41 -5.24 -19.87 -3.66
C VAL A 41 -5.62 -18.66 -4.51
N TYR A 42 -5.90 -17.54 -3.86
CA TYR A 42 -6.19 -16.26 -4.52
C TYR A 42 -4.94 -15.61 -5.11
N ASN A 43 -3.75 -16.03 -4.68
CA ASN A 43 -2.47 -15.40 -4.96
C ASN A 43 -2.51 -13.90 -4.65
N ARG A 44 -2.99 -13.57 -3.43
CA ARG A 44 -3.22 -12.22 -2.97
C ARG A 44 -2.88 -12.10 -1.49
N ILE A 45 -2.14 -11.05 -1.14
CA ILE A 45 -1.84 -10.69 0.23
C ILE A 45 -2.56 -9.40 0.60
N ARG A 46 -2.99 -9.32 1.86
CA ARG A 46 -3.50 -8.08 2.45
C ARG A 46 -2.65 -7.68 3.63
N PHE A 47 -2.17 -6.45 3.62
CA PHE A 47 -1.62 -5.79 4.79
C PHE A 47 -2.68 -4.92 5.46
N THR A 48 -2.72 -4.94 6.79
CA THR A 48 -3.48 -3.99 7.60
C THR A 48 -2.46 -3.21 8.43
N ILE A 49 -2.35 -1.92 8.17
CA ILE A 49 -1.34 -1.04 8.75
C ILE A 49 -2.06 0.10 9.46
N VAL A 50 -1.67 0.40 10.69
CA VAL A 50 -2.28 1.46 11.50
C VAL A 50 -1.21 2.48 11.87
N SER A 51 -1.56 3.76 11.76
CA SER A 51 -0.77 4.87 12.30
C SER A 51 -1.68 6.01 12.73
N TYR A 52 -1.08 7.08 13.26
CA TYR A 52 -1.80 8.28 13.62
C TYR A 52 -1.99 9.23 12.43
N VAL A 53 -2.91 10.17 12.60
CA VAL A 53 -3.07 11.35 11.75
C VAL A 53 -3.02 12.59 12.63
N VAL A 54 -2.34 13.63 12.12
CA VAL A 54 -2.20 14.93 12.77
C VAL A 54 -2.98 15.96 11.99
N ALA A 55 -3.78 16.74 12.71
CA ALA A 55 -4.46 17.92 12.20
C ALA A 55 -3.80 19.20 12.73
N ASP A 56 -3.92 20.28 11.97
CA ASP A 56 -3.49 21.61 12.39
C ASP A 56 -4.45 22.23 13.42
N SER A 57 -4.18 23.48 13.84
CA SER A 57 -5.02 24.20 14.80
C SER A 57 -6.46 24.47 14.31
N THR A 58 -6.72 24.31 13.02
CA THR A 58 -8.06 24.45 12.41
C THR A 58 -8.80 23.12 12.30
N GLY A 59 -8.15 22.00 12.68
CA GLY A 59 -8.69 20.66 12.52
C GLY A 59 -8.50 20.08 11.11
N SER A 60 -7.69 20.73 10.27
CA SER A 60 -7.39 20.22 8.92
C SER A 60 -6.26 19.18 8.98
N PRO A 61 -6.42 17.98 8.40
CA PRO A 61 -5.36 16.97 8.40
C PRO A 61 -4.16 17.44 7.58
N ILE A 62 -2.96 17.27 8.14
CA ILE A 62 -1.71 17.73 7.52
C ILE A 62 -0.65 16.63 7.39
N TYR A 63 -0.74 15.57 8.18
CA TYR A 63 0.31 14.56 8.22
C TYR A 63 -0.20 13.19 8.71
N SER A 64 0.32 12.13 8.10
CA SER A 64 0.25 10.77 8.63
C SER A 64 1.46 9.96 8.12
N PRO A 65 2.13 9.18 8.98
CA PRO A 65 3.19 8.25 8.57
C PRO A 65 2.74 7.25 7.49
N LEU A 66 1.45 6.90 7.48
CA LEU A 66 0.87 5.99 6.48
C LEU A 66 1.08 6.48 5.03
N HIS A 67 1.21 7.80 4.80
CA HIS A 67 1.41 8.31 3.46
C HIS A 67 2.69 7.73 2.83
N GLN A 68 3.85 7.92 3.48
CA GLN A 68 5.13 7.45 2.94
C GLN A 68 5.23 5.92 2.98
N THR A 69 4.70 5.29 4.03
CA THR A 69 4.66 3.83 4.13
C THR A 69 3.92 3.19 2.96
N VAL A 70 2.73 3.71 2.61
CA VAL A 70 1.96 3.18 1.48
C VAL A 70 2.71 3.38 0.16
N LEU A 71 3.31 4.55 -0.07
CA LEU A 71 4.10 4.80 -1.28
C LEU A 71 5.30 3.86 -1.39
N ALA A 72 6.00 3.59 -0.29
CA ALA A 72 7.12 2.65 -0.26
C ALA A 72 6.67 1.21 -0.58
N ILE A 73 5.53 0.78 -0.03
CA ILE A 73 4.97 -0.54 -0.33
C ILE A 73 4.58 -0.65 -1.80
N VAL A 74 3.90 0.36 -2.34
CA VAL A 74 3.50 0.42 -3.75
C VAL A 74 4.73 0.33 -4.64
N GLU A 75 5.76 1.15 -4.38
CA GLU A 75 7.01 1.14 -5.14
C GLU A 75 7.71 -0.23 -5.09
N ALA A 76 7.82 -0.85 -3.91
CA ALA A 76 8.39 -2.18 -3.76
C ALA A 76 7.58 -3.25 -4.51
N ALA A 77 6.25 -3.17 -4.48
CA ALA A 77 5.37 -4.12 -5.16
C ALA A 77 5.52 -4.03 -6.68
N TYR A 78 5.45 -2.82 -7.25
CA TYR A 78 5.62 -2.61 -8.70
C TYR A 78 7.03 -2.99 -9.18
N GLY A 79 8.06 -2.83 -8.35
CA GLY A 79 9.43 -3.26 -8.69
C GLY A 79 9.67 -4.76 -8.60
N ALA A 80 8.90 -5.49 -7.79
CA ALA A 80 9.13 -6.90 -7.50
C ALA A 80 8.15 -7.88 -8.18
N ILE A 81 7.00 -7.40 -8.66
CA ILE A 81 5.92 -8.24 -9.18
C ILE A 81 5.71 -7.98 -10.68
N ASN A 82 5.83 -9.03 -11.48
CA ASN A 82 5.36 -9.03 -12.87
C ASN A 82 3.92 -9.56 -12.93
N LEU A 83 2.96 -8.66 -13.22
CA LEU A 83 1.54 -9.01 -13.29
C LEU A 83 1.19 -9.92 -14.48
N GLU A 84 2.00 -9.96 -15.53
CA GLU A 84 1.79 -10.85 -16.69
C GLU A 84 1.97 -12.33 -16.33
N LEU A 85 2.81 -12.61 -15.33
CA LEU A 85 3.06 -13.94 -14.80
C LEU A 85 2.10 -14.30 -13.66
N HIS A 86 1.26 -13.34 -13.23
CA HIS A 86 0.34 -13.56 -12.11
C HIS A 86 -0.81 -14.47 -12.50
N SER A 87 -1.04 -15.49 -11.68
CA SER A 87 -2.20 -16.37 -11.76
C SER A 87 -2.74 -16.68 -10.36
N GLY A 88 -4.03 -16.43 -10.15
CA GLY A 88 -4.74 -16.64 -8.89
C GLY A 88 -6.24 -16.70 -9.12
N ALA A 89 -6.98 -17.28 -8.18
CA ALA A 89 -8.44 -17.45 -8.31
C ALA A 89 -9.23 -16.16 -8.06
N HIS A 90 -8.61 -15.10 -7.52
CA HIS A 90 -9.26 -13.83 -7.24
C HIS A 90 -9.10 -12.85 -8.41
N PRO A 91 -10.18 -12.17 -8.85
CA PRO A 91 -10.07 -11.09 -9.84
C PRO A 91 -9.10 -10.00 -9.39
N ARG A 92 -8.37 -9.42 -10.35
CA ARG A 92 -7.40 -8.35 -10.11
C ARG A 92 -7.28 -7.43 -11.31
N LEU A 93 -7.07 -6.15 -11.04
CA LEU A 93 -6.85 -5.06 -11.98
C LEU A 93 -5.38 -4.59 -12.01
N GLY A 94 -4.63 -4.77 -10.91
CA GLY A 94 -3.25 -4.30 -10.80
C GLY A 94 -2.36 -5.14 -9.87
N VAL A 95 -1.08 -4.79 -9.84
CA VAL A 95 -0.11 -5.31 -8.87
C VAL A 95 -0.56 -4.95 -7.45
N VAL A 96 -0.85 -3.67 -7.22
CA VAL A 96 -1.60 -3.18 -6.07
C VAL A 96 -3.02 -2.94 -6.55
N ASP A 97 -3.97 -3.70 -6.01
CA ASP A 97 -5.33 -3.78 -6.55
C ASP A 97 -6.29 -2.83 -5.84
N ASP A 98 -6.13 -2.70 -4.52
CA ASP A 98 -6.99 -1.88 -3.68
C ASP A 98 -6.20 -1.30 -2.50
N ILE A 99 -6.47 -0.04 -2.19
CA ILE A 99 -5.90 0.74 -1.09
C ILE A 99 -7.06 1.45 -0.41
N ALA A 100 -7.46 0.97 0.76
CA ALA A 100 -8.57 1.53 1.53
C ALA A 100 -8.07 2.14 2.84
N PHE A 101 -8.53 3.36 3.15
CA PHE A 101 -8.24 4.04 4.41
C PHE A 101 -9.51 4.11 5.26
N HIS A 102 -9.42 3.65 6.50
CA HIS A 102 -10.52 3.59 7.45
C HIS A 102 -10.16 4.42 8.68
N PRO A 103 -11.00 5.37 9.10
CA PRO A 103 -10.78 6.05 10.37
C PRO A 103 -10.94 5.07 11.53
N LEU A 104 -10.10 5.20 12.54
CA LEU A 104 -10.16 4.46 13.80
C LEU A 104 -10.16 5.43 14.99
N ALA A 105 -10.74 4.99 16.09
CA ALA A 105 -10.88 5.78 17.31
C ALA A 105 -11.55 7.15 17.00
N GLU A 106 -10.87 8.24 17.29
CA GLU A 106 -11.39 9.61 17.13
C GLU A 106 -11.14 10.22 15.74
N ALA A 107 -10.55 9.46 14.80
CA ALA A 107 -10.36 9.96 13.43
C ALA A 107 -11.70 10.09 12.68
N SER A 108 -11.78 11.05 11.78
CA SER A 108 -12.96 11.29 10.94
C SER A 108 -12.82 10.66 9.54
N LEU A 109 -13.95 10.50 8.85
CA LEU A 109 -13.96 10.08 7.45
C LEU A 109 -13.23 11.10 6.55
N ASP A 110 -13.26 12.39 6.88
CA ASP A 110 -12.59 13.43 6.11
C ASP A 110 -11.06 13.29 6.19
N GLU A 111 -10.53 12.90 7.35
CA GLU A 111 -9.09 12.63 7.52
C GLU A 111 -8.65 11.39 6.72
N ALA A 112 -9.46 10.32 6.74
CA ALA A 112 -9.20 9.14 5.92
C ALA A 112 -9.28 9.45 4.41
N ALA A 113 -10.27 10.23 3.99
CA ALA A 113 -10.44 10.66 2.60
C ALA A 113 -9.32 11.62 2.15
N TRP A 114 -8.84 12.50 3.03
CA TRP A 114 -7.68 13.34 2.77
C TRP A 114 -6.44 12.50 2.47
N LEU A 115 -6.14 11.51 3.34
CA LEU A 115 -4.98 10.66 3.16
C LEU A 115 -5.09 9.83 1.87
N ALA A 116 -6.28 9.30 1.57
CA ALA A 116 -6.53 8.57 0.32
C ALA A 116 -6.24 9.43 -0.92
N LYS A 117 -6.69 10.69 -0.93
CA LYS A 117 -6.45 11.62 -2.03
C LYS A 117 -4.97 12.00 -2.15
N ALA A 118 -4.30 12.24 -1.03
CA ALA A 118 -2.88 12.58 -1.00
C ALA A 118 -2.02 11.44 -1.58
N VAL A 119 -2.25 10.21 -1.10
CA VAL A 119 -1.57 9.00 -1.59
C VAL A 119 -1.87 8.78 -3.08
N ALA A 120 -3.13 8.90 -3.50
CA ALA A 120 -3.50 8.72 -4.91
C ALA A 120 -2.84 9.75 -5.83
N ALA A 121 -2.74 11.01 -5.41
CA ALA A 121 -2.06 12.06 -6.17
C ALA A 121 -0.56 11.77 -6.34
N ASP A 122 0.11 11.30 -5.28
CA ASP A 122 1.52 10.94 -5.32
C ASP A 122 1.78 9.67 -6.15
N ILE A 123 0.89 8.67 -6.09
CA ILE A 123 0.98 7.49 -6.97
C ILE A 123 0.79 7.91 -8.43
N GLY A 124 -0.22 8.73 -8.72
CA GLY A 124 -0.56 9.15 -10.09
C GLY A 124 0.44 10.11 -10.73
N SER A 125 1.21 10.85 -9.94
CA SER A 125 2.22 11.80 -10.44
C SER A 125 3.60 11.17 -10.68
N ARG A 126 3.86 9.98 -10.13
CA ARG A 126 5.11 9.26 -10.36
C ARG A 126 5.11 8.65 -11.77
N PRO A 127 6.09 8.98 -12.64
CA PRO A 127 6.17 8.38 -13.97
C PRO A 127 6.39 6.88 -13.82
N ASN A 128 5.60 6.11 -14.57
CA ASN A 128 5.63 4.64 -14.59
C ASN A 128 7.04 4.17 -14.98
N ARG A 129 7.89 3.84 -14.00
CA ARG A 129 9.14 3.13 -14.27
C ARG A 129 8.80 1.66 -14.49
N GLN A 130 8.20 1.37 -15.64
CA GLN A 130 8.33 0.03 -16.19
C GLN A 130 9.84 -0.25 -16.28
N GLY A 131 10.27 -1.38 -15.71
CA GLY A 131 11.67 -1.78 -15.70
C GLY A 131 12.28 -1.78 -17.12
N PRO A 132 13.63 -1.86 -17.23
CA PRO A 132 14.28 -1.81 -18.52
C PRO A 132 13.69 -2.88 -19.44
N GLY A 133 13.18 -2.44 -20.59
CA GLY A 133 12.70 -3.31 -21.64
C GLY A 133 13.78 -4.35 -21.97
N HIS A 134 13.35 -5.59 -22.09
CA HIS A 134 14.10 -6.65 -22.74
C HIS A 134 14.32 -6.27 -24.22
N ASP A 135 15.29 -5.41 -24.49
CA ASP A 135 15.87 -5.16 -25.81
C ASP A 135 17.38 -5.42 -25.72
N GLN A 136 17.73 -6.65 -25.35
CA GLN A 136 19.01 -7.29 -25.73
C GLN A 136 18.76 -8.78 -25.94
N ALA A 137 18.47 -9.13 -27.19
CA ALA A 137 18.68 -10.45 -27.77
C ALA A 137 19.07 -10.25 -29.25
#